data_AF-A0A6P0NUL8-F1
#
_entry.id   AF-A0A6P0NUL8-F1
#
_cell.length_a   1.000
_cell.length_b   1.000
_cell.length_c   1.000
_cell.angle_alpha   90.00
_cell.angle_beta   90.00
_cell.angle_gamma   90.00
#
_symmetry.space_group_name_H-M   'P 1'
#
loop_
_entity.id
_entity.type
_entity.pdbx_description
1 polymer ?
#
loop_
_entity_poly.entity_id
_entity_poly.type
_entity_poly.pdbx_seq_one_letter_code
_entity_poly.pdbx_strand_id
1 'polypeptide(L)'
;MSKIAWITFENGELFFKQKVAEKYITDYICNLPGANTDEEALQLDSEVVLRSIESQHGLLVERAKSVYSFSHLTFHEYFTAREFIIGKNSSEEALKSLVSHLTDYRWQEVFLFAVGMSSNADGLLLLMKEKVDGILSGDEKLQDFLRWVNEKSLMGNISVKYLDIRVGFFFWECLSSVNFFFLKEASKSTEESELKNIRYLYQEFIDSFNETSIFLNDLMFEERFKHSGFMLDVELYKLLSSVKMSFEPNSGTKNIIDSIIEYPSSTKNIIDSIIEYPIDLEFKQKLHQLKSELPNSNQPKEKCEEWLKINGQPWGNRFRKLIIKYRNICHDWQFNDEQRFALREYFYANGLLFNCLNSDCYVSREVRQEIEDTLLLSIAEIEKRNTANL
;
A
#
# COMPACT_ATOMS: atom_id res chain seq x y z
N MET A 1 -20.96 -19.13 -15.63
CA MET A 1 -20.03 -17.98 -15.69
C MET A 1 -19.11 -17.88 -14.47
N SER A 2 -19.64 -17.72 -13.26
CA SER A 2 -18.82 -17.59 -12.02
C SER A 2 -17.76 -18.69 -11.84
N LYS A 3 -18.11 -19.97 -12.01
CA LYS A 3 -17.14 -21.07 -11.97
C LYS A 3 -16.03 -20.98 -13.03
N ILE A 4 -16.35 -20.56 -14.25
CA ILE A 4 -15.35 -20.36 -15.32
C ILE A 4 -14.42 -19.22 -14.93
N ALA A 5 -14.99 -18.08 -14.51
CA ALA A 5 -14.25 -16.90 -14.08
C ALA A 5 -13.27 -17.23 -12.96
N TRP A 6 -13.74 -17.82 -11.87
CA TRP A 6 -12.90 -18.15 -10.71
C TRP A 6 -11.71 -19.02 -11.08
N ILE A 7 -11.93 -20.12 -11.81
CA ILE A 7 -10.87 -21.08 -12.12
C ILE A 7 -9.82 -20.47 -13.05
N THR A 8 -10.24 -19.73 -14.08
CA THR A 8 -9.28 -19.11 -14.99
C THR A 8 -8.58 -17.93 -14.33
N PHE A 9 -9.26 -17.17 -13.46
CA PHE A 9 -8.67 -16.05 -12.73
C PHE A 9 -7.60 -16.49 -11.74
N GLU A 10 -7.91 -17.54 -10.97
CA GLU A 10 -7.01 -18.15 -9.99
C GLU A 10 -5.71 -18.63 -10.65
N ASN A 11 -5.81 -19.23 -11.84
CA ASN A 11 -4.66 -19.66 -12.64
C ASN A 11 -3.95 -18.52 -13.40
N GLY A 12 -4.42 -17.27 -13.32
CA GLY A 12 -3.87 -16.14 -14.06
C GLY A 12 -4.13 -16.18 -15.57
N GLU A 13 -5.14 -16.92 -16.00
CA GLU A 13 -5.51 -17.12 -17.40
C GLU A 13 -6.55 -16.08 -17.86
N LEU A 14 -6.07 -14.99 -18.48
CA LEU A 14 -6.95 -14.02 -19.17
C LEU A 14 -7.58 -14.61 -20.44
N PHE A 15 -6.90 -15.57 -21.06
CA PHE A 15 -7.35 -16.30 -22.22
C PHE A 15 -7.39 -17.79 -21.91
N PHE A 16 -8.49 -18.45 -22.26
CA PHE A 16 -8.69 -19.87 -22.01
C PHE A 16 -9.20 -20.57 -23.27
N LYS A 17 -8.90 -21.87 -23.39
CA LYS A 17 -9.34 -22.67 -24.55
C LYS A 17 -10.85 -22.85 -24.50
N GLN A 18 -11.48 -22.89 -25.67
CA GLN A 18 -12.90 -23.20 -25.86
C GLN A 18 -13.35 -24.43 -25.05
N LYS A 19 -12.55 -25.50 -25.09
CA LYS A 19 -12.80 -26.75 -24.34
C LYS A 19 -12.91 -26.56 -22.83
N VAL A 20 -12.24 -25.55 -22.25
CA VAL A 20 -12.34 -25.25 -20.82
C VAL A 20 -13.74 -24.73 -20.51
N ALA A 21 -14.24 -23.77 -21.30
CA ALA A 21 -15.58 -23.23 -21.12
C ALA A 21 -16.66 -24.28 -21.39
N GLU A 22 -16.52 -25.04 -22.49
CA GLU A 22 -17.43 -26.13 -22.85
C GLU A 22 -17.51 -27.17 -21.74
N LYS A 23 -16.39 -27.60 -21.15
CA LYS A 23 -16.41 -28.55 -20.04
C LYS A 23 -17.30 -28.08 -18.88
N TYR A 24 -17.18 -26.82 -18.47
CA TYR A 24 -18.00 -26.29 -17.38
C TYR A 24 -19.46 -26.07 -17.77
N ILE A 25 -19.73 -25.78 -19.04
CA ILE A 25 -21.09 -25.71 -19.57
C ILE A 25 -21.69 -27.11 -19.59
N THR A 26 -20.97 -28.12 -20.07
CA THR A 26 -21.36 -29.54 -20.05
C THR A 26 -21.70 -29.99 -18.64
N ASP A 27 -20.79 -29.74 -17.68
CA ASP A 27 -20.99 -30.07 -16.26
C ASP A 27 -22.23 -29.39 -15.67
N TYR A 28 -22.60 -28.20 -16.18
CA TYR A 28 -23.80 -27.51 -15.73
C TYR A 28 -25.06 -28.12 -16.37
N ILE A 29 -25.05 -28.31 -17.69
CA ILE A 29 -26.18 -28.83 -18.45
C ILE A 29 -26.54 -30.24 -17.98
N CYS A 30 -25.56 -31.12 -17.75
CA CYS A 30 -25.81 -32.50 -17.35
C CYS A 30 -26.51 -32.63 -15.98
N ASN A 31 -26.47 -31.58 -15.15
CA ASN A 31 -27.14 -31.52 -13.86
C ASN A 31 -28.53 -30.84 -13.91
N LEU A 32 -29.00 -30.42 -15.09
CA LEU A 32 -30.34 -29.85 -15.24
C LEU A 32 -31.43 -30.94 -15.27
N PRO A 33 -32.63 -30.68 -14.71
CA PRO A 33 -33.74 -31.64 -14.79
C PRO A 33 -34.11 -31.97 -16.24
N GLY A 34 -34.04 -33.24 -16.60
CA GLY A 34 -34.40 -33.72 -17.95
C GLY A 34 -33.32 -33.51 -19.01
N ALA A 35 -32.08 -33.17 -18.62
CA ALA A 35 -30.97 -33.06 -19.54
C ALA A 35 -30.61 -34.41 -20.20
N ASN A 36 -30.13 -34.35 -21.44
CA ASN A 36 -29.58 -35.52 -22.11
C ASN A 36 -28.26 -35.91 -21.44
N THR A 37 -28.02 -37.21 -21.25
CA THR A 37 -26.77 -37.75 -20.67
C THR A 37 -25.80 -38.27 -21.72
N ASP A 38 -26.19 -38.25 -22.99
CA ASP A 38 -25.32 -38.62 -24.11
C ASP A 38 -24.19 -37.59 -24.28
N GLU A 39 -22.96 -38.09 -24.38
CA GLU A 39 -21.74 -37.25 -24.36
C GLU A 39 -21.61 -36.39 -25.64
N GLU A 40 -21.98 -36.94 -26.81
CA GLU A 40 -21.93 -36.19 -28.07
C GLU A 40 -22.99 -35.09 -28.11
N ALA A 41 -24.22 -35.39 -27.65
CA ALA A 41 -25.29 -34.41 -27.55
C ALA A 41 -24.95 -33.28 -26.57
N LEU A 42 -24.41 -33.61 -25.39
CA LEU A 42 -23.99 -32.62 -24.38
C LEU A 42 -22.87 -31.70 -24.89
N GLN A 43 -21.92 -32.25 -25.65
CA GLN A 43 -20.87 -31.46 -26.25
C GLN A 43 -21.41 -30.48 -27.29
N LEU A 44 -22.35 -30.92 -28.14
CA LEU A 44 -23.00 -30.05 -29.12
C LEU A 44 -23.81 -28.93 -28.44
N ASP A 45 -24.59 -29.28 -27.41
CA ASP A 45 -25.36 -28.30 -26.62
C ASP A 45 -24.44 -27.27 -25.96
N SER A 46 -23.29 -27.71 -25.45
CA SER A 46 -22.32 -26.84 -24.80
C SER A 46 -21.66 -25.87 -25.76
N GLU A 47 -21.35 -26.30 -26.99
CA GLU A 47 -20.86 -25.41 -28.05
C GLU A 47 -21.92 -24.36 -28.43
N VAL A 48 -23.19 -24.77 -28.55
CA VAL A 48 -24.31 -23.87 -28.85
C VAL A 48 -24.51 -22.83 -27.74
N VAL A 49 -24.46 -23.23 -26.48
CA VAL A 49 -24.57 -22.33 -25.34
C VAL A 49 -23.38 -21.36 -25.30
N LEU A 50 -22.16 -21.83 -25.52
CA LEU A 50 -20.98 -20.96 -25.57
C LEU A 50 -21.10 -19.89 -26.67
N ARG A 51 -21.51 -20.28 -27.87
CA ARG A 51 -21.77 -19.34 -28.98
C ARG A 51 -22.91 -18.35 -28.65
N SER A 52 -23.90 -18.77 -27.89
CA SER A 52 -25.00 -17.89 -27.44
C SER A 52 -24.50 -16.86 -26.42
N ILE A 53 -23.63 -17.26 -25.48
CA ILE A 53 -22.98 -16.37 -24.51
C ILE A 53 -22.14 -15.31 -25.22
N GLU A 54 -21.40 -15.72 -26.26
CA GLU A 54 -20.62 -14.80 -27.09
C GLU A 54 -21.50 -13.83 -27.88
N SER A 55 -22.44 -14.35 -28.69
CA SER A 55 -23.18 -13.55 -29.66
C SER A 55 -24.31 -12.70 -29.08
N GLN A 56 -24.94 -13.12 -27.98
CA GLN A 56 -26.13 -12.46 -27.43
C GLN A 56 -25.85 -11.66 -26.16
N HIS A 57 -24.92 -12.11 -25.33
CA HIS A 57 -24.66 -11.51 -24.02
C HIS A 57 -23.37 -10.70 -23.95
N GLY A 58 -22.45 -10.90 -24.91
CA GLY A 58 -21.17 -10.19 -24.95
C GLY A 58 -20.33 -10.36 -23.69
N LEU A 59 -20.54 -11.44 -22.92
CA LEU A 59 -19.79 -11.72 -21.70
C LEU A 59 -18.45 -12.39 -22.01
N LEU A 60 -18.42 -13.21 -23.05
CA LEU A 60 -17.23 -13.86 -23.58
C LEU A 60 -17.02 -13.43 -25.04
N VAL A 61 -15.77 -13.44 -25.47
CA VAL A 61 -15.37 -13.10 -26.84
C VAL A 61 -14.30 -14.08 -27.31
N GLU A 62 -14.45 -14.64 -28.51
CA GLU A 62 -13.37 -15.37 -29.17
C GLU A 62 -12.27 -14.40 -29.63
N ARG A 63 -11.05 -14.57 -29.11
CA ARG A 63 -9.89 -13.71 -29.38
C ARG A 63 -9.00 -14.27 -30.48
N ALA A 64 -8.97 -15.59 -30.58
CA ALA A 64 -8.34 -16.36 -31.64
C ALA A 64 -9.10 -17.68 -31.77
N LYS A 65 -8.88 -18.43 -32.85
CA LYS A 65 -9.58 -19.70 -33.09
C LYS A 65 -9.53 -20.61 -31.86
N SER A 66 -10.70 -20.91 -31.30
CA SER A 66 -10.91 -21.73 -30.09
C SER A 66 -10.22 -21.20 -28.83
N VAL A 67 -9.99 -19.90 -28.74
CA VAL A 67 -9.43 -19.20 -27.57
C VAL A 67 -10.36 -18.05 -27.20
N TYR A 68 -10.88 -18.09 -25.98
CA TYR A 68 -11.86 -17.17 -25.44
C TYR A 68 -11.27 -16.34 -24.30
N SER A 69 -11.88 -15.19 -24.04
CA SER A 69 -11.67 -14.37 -22.85
C SER A 69 -13.01 -13.80 -22.40
N PHE A 70 -13.10 -13.33 -21.15
CA PHE A 70 -14.15 -12.38 -20.80
C PHE A 70 -14.03 -11.12 -21.68
N SER A 71 -15.16 -10.52 -22.03
CA SER A 71 -15.16 -9.31 -22.87
C SER A 71 -14.41 -8.15 -22.22
N HIS A 72 -14.51 -8.05 -20.90
CA HIS A 72 -13.79 -7.09 -20.06
C HIS A 72 -13.25 -7.77 -18.80
N LEU A 73 -12.10 -7.28 -18.31
CA LEU A 73 -11.47 -7.77 -17.07
C LEU A 73 -12.42 -7.62 -15.87
N THR A 74 -13.16 -6.53 -15.79
CA THR A 74 -14.16 -6.28 -14.75
C THR A 74 -15.24 -7.37 -14.66
N PHE A 75 -15.65 -7.97 -15.78
CA PHE A 75 -16.56 -9.12 -15.73
C PHE A 75 -15.88 -10.37 -15.20
N HIS A 76 -14.62 -10.58 -15.55
CA HIS A 76 -13.83 -11.69 -15.02
C HIS A 76 -13.71 -11.56 -13.49
N GLU A 77 -13.37 -10.38 -12.99
CA GLU A 77 -13.25 -10.08 -11.55
C GLU A 77 -14.60 -10.19 -10.84
N TYR A 78 -15.66 -9.57 -11.38
CA TYR A 78 -17.01 -9.63 -10.82
C TYR A 78 -17.54 -11.07 -10.71
N PHE A 79 -17.41 -11.87 -11.78
CA PHE A 79 -17.90 -13.24 -11.76
C PHE A 79 -17.07 -14.14 -10.85
N THR A 80 -15.77 -13.87 -10.70
CA THR A 80 -14.91 -14.52 -9.69
C THR A 80 -15.39 -14.20 -8.28
N ALA A 81 -15.61 -12.93 -7.94
CA ALA A 81 -16.15 -12.52 -6.64
C ALA A 81 -17.51 -13.18 -6.36
N ARG A 82 -18.38 -13.20 -7.39
CA ARG A 82 -19.69 -13.83 -7.32
C ARG A 82 -19.64 -15.34 -7.08
N GLU A 83 -18.59 -16.03 -7.52
CA GLU A 83 -18.39 -17.45 -7.20
C GLU A 83 -18.20 -17.64 -5.69
N PHE A 84 -17.41 -16.80 -5.03
CA PHE A 84 -17.20 -16.89 -3.59
C PHE A 84 -18.45 -16.53 -2.78
N ILE A 85 -19.13 -15.45 -3.14
CA ILE A 85 -20.25 -14.94 -2.34
C ILE A 85 -21.55 -15.68 -2.62
N ILE A 86 -21.90 -15.88 -3.90
CA ILE A 86 -23.18 -16.49 -4.28
C ILE A 86 -22.99 -17.98 -4.61
N GLY A 87 -21.98 -18.33 -5.41
CA GLY A 87 -21.78 -19.72 -5.84
C GLY A 87 -21.46 -20.67 -4.68
N LYS A 88 -20.58 -20.23 -3.78
CA LYS A 88 -20.15 -20.96 -2.58
C LYS A 88 -20.86 -20.48 -1.29
N ASN A 89 -21.90 -19.65 -1.43
CA ASN A 89 -22.72 -19.12 -0.34
C ASN A 89 -21.92 -18.44 0.80
N SER A 90 -20.81 -17.77 0.48
CA SER A 90 -19.92 -17.17 1.49
C SER A 90 -19.52 -18.14 2.60
N SER A 91 -19.33 -19.44 2.29
CA SER A 91 -18.87 -20.41 3.29
C SER A 91 -17.53 -19.98 3.87
N GLU A 92 -17.25 -20.36 5.12
CA GLU A 92 -16.02 -19.98 5.79
C GLU A 92 -14.78 -20.44 5.00
N GLU A 93 -14.82 -21.63 4.40
CA GLU A 93 -13.75 -22.15 3.54
C GLU A 93 -13.58 -21.33 2.27
N ALA A 94 -14.70 -20.88 1.66
CA ALA A 94 -14.67 -20.03 0.48
C ALA A 94 -14.06 -18.66 0.80
N LEU A 95 -14.48 -18.03 1.91
CA LEU A 95 -13.93 -16.74 2.32
C LEU A 95 -12.44 -16.84 2.70
N LYS A 96 -12.03 -17.91 3.41
CA LYS A 96 -10.60 -18.16 3.70
C LYS A 96 -9.79 -18.38 2.42
N SER A 97 -10.35 -19.09 1.44
CA SER A 97 -9.72 -19.24 0.12
C SER A 97 -9.58 -17.90 -0.60
N LEU A 98 -10.60 -17.03 -0.58
CA LEU A 98 -10.50 -15.68 -1.13
C LEU A 98 -9.41 -14.86 -0.41
N VAL A 99 -9.42 -14.83 0.92
CA VAL A 99 -8.46 -14.09 1.77
C VAL A 99 -7.02 -14.59 1.60
N SER A 100 -6.81 -15.83 1.13
CA SER A 100 -5.46 -16.30 0.81
C SER A 100 -4.78 -15.48 -0.30
N HIS A 101 -5.56 -14.77 -1.12
CA HIS A 101 -5.09 -13.87 -2.18
C HIS A 101 -5.02 -12.40 -1.75
N LEU A 102 -5.12 -12.09 -0.45
CA LEU A 102 -5.22 -10.71 0.04
C LEU A 102 -4.06 -9.80 -0.37
N THR A 103 -2.87 -10.36 -0.59
CA THR A 103 -1.69 -9.59 -1.00
C THR A 103 -1.37 -9.71 -2.50
N ASP A 104 -2.22 -10.40 -3.28
CA ASP A 104 -2.14 -10.45 -4.73
C ASP A 104 -2.89 -9.26 -5.35
N TYR A 105 -2.14 -8.32 -5.95
CA TYR A 105 -2.68 -7.10 -6.55
C TYR A 105 -3.77 -7.36 -7.60
N ARG A 106 -3.73 -8.52 -8.28
CA ARG A 106 -4.74 -8.87 -9.30
C ARG A 106 -6.12 -9.04 -8.66
N TRP A 107 -6.19 -9.41 -7.39
CA TRP A 107 -7.44 -9.73 -6.70
C TRP A 107 -8.12 -8.52 -6.08
N GLN A 108 -7.53 -7.32 -6.17
CA GLN A 108 -8.06 -6.10 -5.55
C GLN A 108 -9.55 -5.87 -5.87
N GLU A 109 -9.91 -5.85 -7.15
CA GLU A 109 -11.31 -5.65 -7.58
C GLU A 109 -12.21 -6.83 -7.20
N VAL A 110 -11.67 -8.04 -7.11
CA VAL A 110 -12.43 -9.21 -6.64
C VAL A 110 -12.86 -9.01 -5.18
N PHE A 111 -11.99 -8.50 -4.31
CA PHE A 111 -12.35 -8.18 -2.93
C PHE A 111 -13.40 -7.07 -2.85
N LEU A 112 -13.23 -5.99 -3.62
CA LEU A 112 -14.18 -4.87 -3.67
C LEU A 112 -15.58 -5.33 -4.14
N PHE A 113 -15.64 -6.13 -5.20
CA PHE A 113 -16.90 -6.74 -5.64
C PHE A 113 -17.47 -7.69 -4.59
N ALA A 114 -16.63 -8.50 -3.95
CA ALA A 114 -17.07 -9.48 -2.96
C ALA A 114 -17.73 -8.80 -1.75
N VAL A 115 -17.14 -7.73 -1.20
CA VAL A 115 -17.78 -6.99 -0.10
C VAL A 115 -19.02 -6.24 -0.56
N GLY A 116 -19.01 -5.63 -1.75
CA GLY A 116 -20.16 -4.89 -2.27
C GLY A 116 -21.38 -5.77 -2.62
N MET A 117 -21.16 -7.03 -3.01
CA MET A 117 -22.27 -7.98 -3.27
C MET A 117 -22.67 -8.80 -2.05
N SER A 118 -21.94 -8.71 -0.95
CA SER A 118 -22.27 -9.40 0.29
C SER A 118 -23.45 -8.71 0.99
N SER A 119 -24.43 -9.49 1.43
CA SER A 119 -25.54 -8.95 2.25
C SER A 119 -25.06 -8.49 3.62
N ASN A 120 -24.00 -9.11 4.14
CA ASN A 120 -23.21 -8.64 5.27
C ASN A 120 -21.73 -9.02 5.03
N ALA A 121 -20.84 -8.02 5.04
CA ALA A 121 -19.41 -8.20 4.80
C ALA A 121 -18.59 -8.48 6.07
N ASP A 122 -19.19 -8.48 7.26
CA ASP A 122 -18.52 -8.65 8.57
C ASP A 122 -17.52 -9.83 8.56
N GLY A 123 -17.98 -11.02 8.17
CA GLY A 123 -17.15 -12.22 8.17
C GLY A 123 -15.95 -12.14 7.23
N LEU A 124 -16.13 -11.58 6.03
CA LEU A 124 -15.02 -11.41 5.07
C LEU A 124 -14.01 -10.37 5.58
N LEU A 125 -14.49 -9.24 6.08
CA LEU A 125 -13.64 -8.15 6.59
C LEU A 125 -12.85 -8.57 7.84
N LEU A 126 -13.44 -9.35 8.74
CA LEU A 126 -12.75 -9.92 9.90
C LEU A 126 -11.68 -10.93 9.50
N LEU A 127 -11.96 -11.81 8.52
CA LEU A 127 -10.94 -12.73 7.99
C LEU A 127 -9.80 -11.98 7.29
N MET A 128 -10.11 -10.91 6.55
CA MET A 128 -9.08 -10.03 5.98
C MET A 128 -8.23 -9.40 7.10
N LYS A 129 -8.85 -8.93 8.18
CA LYS A 129 -8.14 -8.36 9.34
C LYS A 129 -7.22 -9.37 10.02
N GLU A 130 -7.69 -10.59 10.27
CA GLU A 130 -6.88 -11.68 10.83
C GLU A 130 -5.66 -11.97 9.93
N LYS A 131 -5.88 -12.04 8.61
CA LYS A 131 -4.80 -12.25 7.65
C LYS A 131 -3.78 -11.11 7.67
N VAL A 132 -4.23 -9.85 7.71
CA VAL A 132 -3.38 -8.66 7.81
C VAL A 132 -2.51 -8.72 9.05
N ASP A 133 -3.09 -8.97 10.22
CA ASP A 133 -2.36 -9.03 11.49
C ASP A 133 -1.32 -10.15 11.48
N GLY A 134 -1.66 -11.28 10.84
CA GLY A 134 -0.78 -12.40 10.64
C GLY A 134 0.51 -12.08 9.87
N ILE A 135 0.51 -11.10 8.95
CA ILE A 135 1.67 -10.79 8.07
C ILE A 135 2.91 -10.41 8.90
N LEU A 136 2.74 -9.62 9.96
CA LEU A 136 3.86 -9.12 10.77
C LEU A 136 3.97 -9.79 12.15
N SER A 137 3.03 -10.68 12.50
CA SER A 137 2.91 -11.26 13.84
C SER A 137 4.15 -12.03 14.34
N GLY A 138 4.90 -12.65 13.43
CA GLY A 138 6.05 -13.51 13.77
C GLY A 138 7.39 -12.77 13.93
N ASP A 139 7.46 -11.47 13.64
CA ASP A 139 8.72 -10.70 13.68
C ASP A 139 8.68 -9.64 14.79
N GLU A 140 9.47 -9.84 15.84
CA GLU A 140 9.52 -8.97 17.02
C GLU A 140 9.89 -7.53 16.67
N LYS A 141 10.78 -7.32 15.70
CA LYS A 141 11.23 -5.99 15.28
C LYS A 141 10.15 -5.24 14.53
N LEU A 142 9.37 -5.93 13.70
CA LEU A 142 8.19 -5.37 13.06
C LEU A 142 7.09 -5.07 14.07
N GLN A 143 6.92 -5.90 15.10
CA GLN A 143 5.99 -5.62 16.21
C GLN A 143 6.41 -4.40 17.03
N ASP A 144 7.71 -4.22 17.31
CA ASP A 144 8.23 -3.02 17.98
C ASP A 144 8.05 -1.77 17.12
N PHE A 145 8.21 -1.88 15.80
CA PHE A 145 7.90 -0.80 14.86
C PHE A 145 6.42 -0.40 14.94
N LEU A 146 5.48 -1.36 14.93
CA LEU A 146 4.05 -1.06 15.07
C LEU A 146 3.71 -0.44 16.44
N ARG A 147 4.40 -0.87 17.51
CA ARG A 147 4.26 -0.24 18.84
C ARG A 147 4.69 1.22 18.80
N TRP A 148 5.84 1.51 18.18
CA TRP A 148 6.31 2.88 17.98
C TRP A 148 5.32 3.72 17.14
N VAL A 149 4.75 3.16 16.07
CA VAL A 149 3.70 3.83 15.26
C VAL A 149 2.50 4.20 16.13
N ASN A 150 2.01 3.27 16.95
CA ASN A 150 0.90 3.51 17.86
C ASN A 150 1.24 4.58 18.91
N GLU A 151 2.37 4.46 19.61
CA GLU A 151 2.82 5.44 20.59
C GLU A 151 2.91 6.84 20.01
N LYS A 152 3.50 6.98 18.81
CA LYS A 152 3.59 8.26 18.09
C LYS A 152 2.22 8.82 17.74
N SER A 153 1.28 7.97 17.34
CA SER A 153 -0.07 8.41 17.01
C SER A 153 -0.84 8.97 18.22
N LEU A 154 -0.53 8.49 19.43
CA LEU A 154 -1.18 8.91 20.68
C LEU A 154 -0.57 10.19 21.28
N MET A 155 0.63 10.61 20.86
CA MET A 155 1.29 11.82 21.38
C MET A 155 0.68 13.12 20.85
N GLY A 156 -0.14 13.06 19.79
CA GLY A 156 -0.86 14.21 19.25
C GLY A 156 -2.18 14.44 19.98
N ASN A 157 -2.33 15.57 20.67
CA ASN A 157 -3.60 15.98 21.27
C ASN A 157 -4.55 16.51 20.18
N ILE A 158 -5.07 15.61 19.34
CA ILE A 158 -5.88 15.94 18.17
C ILE A 158 -7.20 15.16 18.26
N SER A 159 -8.32 15.84 18.00
CA SER A 159 -9.67 15.26 17.93
C SER A 159 -9.92 14.42 16.66
N VAL A 160 -8.90 13.77 16.11
CA VAL A 160 -8.95 13.04 14.84
C VAL A 160 -9.00 11.53 15.09
N LYS A 161 -9.54 10.77 14.13
CA LYS A 161 -9.46 9.32 14.14
C LYS A 161 -7.99 8.89 14.19
N TYR A 162 -7.59 8.18 15.25
CA TYR A 162 -6.20 7.75 15.45
C TYR A 162 -5.64 6.91 14.28
N LEU A 163 -6.50 6.25 13.51
CA LEU A 163 -6.13 5.53 12.30
C LEU A 163 -5.31 6.41 11.36
N ASP A 164 -5.82 7.59 11.05
CA ASP A 164 -5.23 8.51 10.09
C ASP A 164 -3.76 8.83 10.45
N ILE A 165 -3.53 9.13 11.73
CA ILE A 165 -2.20 9.46 12.24
C ILE A 165 -1.27 8.23 12.22
N ARG A 166 -1.77 7.03 12.55
CA ARG A 166 -0.99 5.78 12.48
C ARG A 166 -0.51 5.49 11.05
N VAL A 167 -1.39 5.70 10.07
CA VAL A 167 -1.09 5.53 8.65
C VAL A 167 0.05 6.45 8.22
N GLY A 168 -0.04 7.72 8.58
CA GLY A 168 0.99 8.70 8.29
C GLY A 168 2.34 8.34 8.89
N PHE A 169 2.39 7.98 10.17
CA PHE A 169 3.65 7.58 10.82
C PHE A 169 4.23 6.28 10.26
N PHE A 170 3.39 5.28 9.97
CA PHE A 170 3.82 4.04 9.31
C PHE A 170 4.49 4.37 7.97
N PHE A 171 3.79 5.12 7.11
CA PHE A 171 4.26 5.49 5.77
C PHE A 171 5.59 6.24 5.83
N TRP A 172 5.64 7.35 6.57
CA TRP A 172 6.81 8.25 6.56
C TRP A 172 8.03 7.62 7.21
N GLU A 173 7.85 6.82 8.26
CA GLU A 173 8.96 6.14 8.92
C GLU A 173 9.50 4.97 8.07
N CYS A 174 8.63 4.16 7.46
CA CYS A 174 9.04 3.14 6.49
C CYS A 174 9.83 3.76 5.34
N LEU A 175 9.28 4.81 4.72
CA LEU A 175 9.92 5.54 3.63
C LEU A 175 11.28 6.10 4.06
N SER A 176 11.36 6.75 5.21
CA SER A 176 12.62 7.31 5.74
C SER A 176 13.69 6.24 5.99
N SER A 177 13.29 5.08 6.54
CA SER A 177 14.19 3.97 6.80
C SER A 177 14.69 3.31 5.51
N VAL A 178 13.81 3.11 4.52
CA VAL A 178 14.16 2.52 3.22
C VAL A 178 15.03 3.46 2.39
N ASN A 179 14.72 4.76 2.39
CA ASN A 179 15.60 5.78 1.80
C ASN A 179 17.01 5.70 2.36
N PHE A 180 17.13 5.54 3.68
CA PHE A 180 18.44 5.45 4.32
C PHE A 180 19.22 4.20 3.90
N PHE A 181 18.55 3.05 3.82
CA PHE A 181 19.16 1.82 3.33
C PHE A 181 19.69 1.99 1.90
N PHE A 182 18.85 2.42 0.95
CA PHE A 182 19.26 2.52 -0.44
C PHE A 182 20.34 3.57 -0.67
N LEU A 183 20.31 4.71 0.05
CA LEU A 183 21.40 5.69 0.00
C LEU A 183 22.72 5.10 0.52
N LYS A 184 22.67 4.28 1.57
CA LYS A 184 23.85 3.60 2.10
C LYS A 184 24.39 2.57 1.10
N GLU A 185 23.53 1.79 0.45
CA GLU A 185 23.97 0.84 -0.57
C GLU A 185 24.52 1.55 -1.81
N ALA A 186 23.85 2.59 -2.31
CA ALA A 186 24.31 3.38 -3.45
C ALA A 186 25.69 4.01 -3.18
N SER A 187 25.96 4.45 -1.94
CA SER A 187 27.26 5.03 -1.58
C SER A 187 28.43 4.05 -1.61
N LYS A 188 28.16 2.73 -1.62
CA LYS A 188 29.20 1.69 -1.66
C LYS A 188 29.58 1.30 -3.09
N SER A 189 28.73 1.56 -4.07
CA SER A 189 28.94 1.14 -5.45
C SER A 189 29.37 2.30 -6.34
N THR A 190 30.28 2.01 -7.26
CA THR A 190 30.65 2.90 -8.36
C THR A 190 30.22 2.33 -9.72
N GLU A 191 29.56 1.16 -9.73
CA GLU A 191 29.15 0.47 -10.94
C GLU A 191 27.72 0.87 -11.34
N GLU A 192 27.55 1.36 -12.57
CA GLU A 192 26.27 1.85 -13.07
C GLU A 192 25.17 0.76 -13.09
N SER A 193 25.56 -0.51 -13.33
CA SER A 193 24.64 -1.65 -13.35
C SER A 193 24.01 -1.89 -11.96
N GLU A 194 24.81 -1.84 -10.90
CA GLU A 194 24.38 -2.00 -9.51
C GLU A 194 23.52 -0.81 -9.05
N LEU A 195 23.93 0.41 -9.38
CA LEU A 195 23.15 1.63 -9.09
C LEU A 195 21.78 1.61 -9.79
N LYS A 196 21.71 1.10 -11.02
CA LYS A 196 20.44 0.91 -11.73
C LYS A 196 19.53 -0.10 -11.03
N ASN A 197 20.08 -1.20 -10.54
CA ASN A 197 19.31 -2.20 -9.78
C ASN A 197 18.79 -1.63 -8.45
N ILE A 198 19.64 -0.93 -7.71
CA ILE A 198 19.26 -0.22 -6.48
C ILE A 198 18.09 0.74 -6.74
N ARG A 199 18.17 1.53 -7.82
CA ARG A 199 17.12 2.47 -8.21
C ARG A 199 15.82 1.78 -8.58
N TYR A 200 15.90 0.66 -9.30
CA TYR A 200 14.72 -0.13 -9.65
C TYR A 200 14.01 -0.65 -8.40
N LEU A 201 14.75 -1.26 -7.47
CA LEU A 201 14.20 -1.76 -6.21
C LEU A 201 13.60 -0.65 -5.35
N TYR A 202 14.26 0.52 -5.33
CA TYR A 202 13.72 1.69 -4.65
C TYR A 202 12.41 2.16 -5.28
N GLN A 203 12.35 2.27 -6.61
CA GLN A 203 11.15 2.70 -7.32
C GLN A 203 9.99 1.71 -7.12
N GLU A 204 10.26 0.41 -7.19
CA GLU A 204 9.27 -0.64 -6.93
C GLU A 204 8.70 -0.52 -5.51
N PHE A 205 9.54 -0.21 -4.51
CA PHE A 205 9.08 0.06 -3.16
C PHE A 205 8.19 1.31 -3.11
N ILE A 206 8.58 2.41 -3.75
CA ILE A 206 7.79 3.64 -3.79
C ILE A 206 6.44 3.43 -4.49
N ASP A 207 6.43 2.76 -5.64
CA ASP A 207 5.21 2.52 -6.42
C ASP A 207 4.19 1.72 -5.61
N SER A 208 4.64 0.70 -4.88
CA SER A 208 3.75 -0.10 -4.02
C SER A 208 3.09 0.71 -2.88
N PHE A 209 3.78 1.74 -2.37
CA PHE A 209 3.23 2.66 -1.37
C PHE A 209 2.41 3.80 -1.99
N ASN A 210 2.61 4.11 -3.28
CA ASN A 210 1.82 5.11 -4.01
C ASN A 210 0.50 4.53 -4.54
N GLU A 211 0.42 3.24 -4.84
CA GLU A 211 -0.85 2.59 -5.18
C GLU A 211 -1.85 2.63 -4.01
N THR A 212 -1.34 2.72 -2.78
CA THR A 212 -2.09 2.97 -1.56
C THR A 212 -2.30 4.47 -1.26
N SER A 213 -1.86 5.39 -2.14
CA SER A 213 -1.89 6.85 -1.91
C SER A 213 -3.28 7.47 -1.78
N ILE A 214 -4.35 6.81 -2.22
CA ILE A 214 -5.73 7.26 -1.94
C ILE A 214 -5.92 7.43 -0.41
N PHE A 215 -5.32 6.52 0.37
CA PHE A 215 -5.33 6.53 1.83
C PHE A 215 -4.56 7.72 2.45
N LEU A 216 -3.60 8.29 1.73
CA LEU A 216 -2.69 9.35 2.20
C LEU A 216 -3.03 10.73 1.63
N ASN A 217 -3.55 10.81 0.41
CA ASN A 217 -3.87 12.08 -0.24
C ASN A 217 -4.99 12.81 0.50
N ASP A 218 -6.05 12.11 0.92
CA ASP A 218 -7.10 12.73 1.74
C ASP A 218 -6.54 13.17 3.10
N LEU A 219 -5.59 12.43 3.66
CA LEU A 219 -4.96 12.70 4.95
C LEU A 219 -4.09 13.97 4.97
N MET A 220 -3.27 14.13 3.94
CA MET A 220 -2.13 15.06 3.93
C MET A 220 -2.53 16.50 3.57
N PHE A 221 -3.71 16.68 2.98
CA PHE A 221 -4.23 17.99 2.56
C PHE A 221 -5.36 18.51 3.45
N GLU A 222 -5.76 17.76 4.47
CA GLU A 222 -6.80 18.21 5.39
C GLU A 222 -6.32 19.35 6.29
N GLU A 223 -7.04 20.47 6.22
CA GLU A 223 -6.77 21.70 6.97
C GLU A 223 -6.66 21.45 8.48
N ARG A 224 -7.36 20.42 8.99
CA ARG A 224 -7.36 20.03 10.41
C ARG A 224 -5.97 19.65 10.95
N PHE A 225 -5.03 19.25 10.09
CA PHE A 225 -3.68 18.88 10.51
C PHE A 225 -2.67 20.03 10.48
N LYS A 226 -2.98 21.17 9.85
CA LYS A 226 -2.03 22.23 9.49
C LYS A 226 -1.20 22.82 10.64
N HIS A 227 -1.64 22.66 11.89
CA HIS A 227 -0.93 23.12 13.09
C HIS A 227 -0.70 22.01 14.13
N SER A 228 -0.83 20.76 13.70
CA SER A 228 -0.68 19.60 14.57
C SER A 228 0.80 19.19 14.74
N GLY A 229 1.10 18.53 15.86
CA GLY A 229 2.41 17.90 16.05
C GLY A 229 2.72 16.82 15.00
N PHE A 230 1.69 16.21 14.41
CA PHE A 230 1.84 15.27 13.30
C PHE A 230 2.33 15.97 12.03
N MET A 231 1.72 17.10 11.64
CA MET A 231 2.15 17.84 10.45
C MET A 231 3.55 18.43 10.61
N LEU A 232 3.92 18.86 11.81
CA LEU A 232 5.32 19.19 12.13
C LEU A 232 6.26 18.01 11.84
N ASP A 233 5.92 16.80 12.29
CA ASP A 233 6.74 15.61 12.06
C ASP A 233 6.84 15.28 10.56
N VAL A 234 5.73 15.41 9.81
CA VAL A 234 5.69 15.29 8.34
C VAL A 234 6.63 16.29 7.66
N GLU A 235 6.62 17.57 8.05
CA GLU A 235 7.53 18.58 7.49
C GLU A 235 8.99 18.28 7.80
N LEU A 236 9.28 17.69 8.97
CA LEU A 236 10.62 17.24 9.33
C LEU A 236 11.08 16.03 8.49
N TYR A 237 10.18 15.07 8.17
CA TYR A 237 10.47 14.00 7.23
C TYR A 237 10.81 14.55 5.85
N LYS A 238 9.99 15.46 5.31
CA LYS A 238 10.19 16.11 4.02
C LYS A 238 11.53 16.87 3.96
N LEU A 239 11.86 17.60 5.03
CA LEU A 239 13.12 18.32 5.13
C LEU A 239 14.32 17.37 5.15
N LEU A 240 14.21 16.21 5.81
CA LEU A 240 15.29 15.22 5.81
C LEU A 240 15.42 14.55 4.43
N SER A 241 14.31 14.25 3.76
CA SER A 241 14.31 13.62 2.43
C SER A 241 14.83 14.56 1.35
N SER A 242 14.42 15.84 1.37
CA SER A 242 14.90 16.84 0.42
C SER A 242 16.41 16.96 0.50
N VAL A 243 16.95 16.97 1.72
CA VAL A 243 18.40 17.07 1.93
C VAL A 243 19.12 15.82 1.40
N LYS A 244 18.54 14.63 1.55
CA LYS A 244 19.16 13.35 1.16
C LYS A 244 19.19 13.06 -0.34
N MET A 245 18.15 13.38 -1.10
CA MET A 245 18.09 13.12 -2.56
C MET A 245 19.18 13.86 -3.36
N SER A 246 19.73 14.90 -2.78
CA SER A 246 20.80 15.75 -3.33
C SER A 246 22.21 15.14 -3.24
N PHE A 247 22.42 14.00 -2.57
CA PHE A 247 23.77 13.45 -2.31
C PHE A 247 24.26 12.38 -3.29
N GLU A 248 23.55 12.10 -4.38
CA GLU A 248 24.02 11.13 -5.40
C GLU A 248 24.83 11.82 -6.52
N PRO A 249 26.15 11.60 -6.64
CA PRO A 249 27.00 12.30 -7.61
C PRO A 249 26.91 11.74 -9.05
N ASN A 250 26.42 10.52 -9.23
CA ASN A 250 26.44 9.80 -10.52
C ASN A 250 25.04 9.44 -11.04
N SER A 251 24.01 10.12 -10.55
CA SER A 251 22.67 9.84 -11.02
C SER A 251 22.53 10.33 -12.49
N GLY A 252 22.33 9.41 -13.44
CA GLY A 252 21.89 9.70 -14.82
C GLY A 252 20.55 10.48 -14.90
N THR A 253 20.02 10.87 -13.75
CA THR A 253 18.89 11.75 -13.49
C THR A 253 19.30 13.22 -13.51
N LYS A 254 20.01 13.64 -14.57
CA LYS A 254 20.08 15.06 -14.91
C LYS A 254 18.67 15.70 -14.99
N ASN A 255 17.69 14.91 -15.44
CA ASN A 255 16.30 15.35 -15.60
C ASN A 255 15.42 15.32 -14.33
N ILE A 256 15.81 14.64 -13.23
CA ILE A 256 15.10 14.76 -11.92
C ILE A 256 15.81 15.80 -11.05
N ILE A 257 17.14 15.92 -11.18
CA ILE A 257 17.93 17.01 -10.57
C ILE A 257 17.44 18.38 -11.06
N ASP A 258 16.94 18.48 -12.30
CA ASP A 258 16.39 19.74 -12.82
C ASP A 258 15.06 20.17 -12.14
N SER A 259 14.35 19.27 -11.46
CA SER A 259 13.21 19.60 -10.59
C SER A 259 13.61 19.99 -9.15
N ILE A 260 14.90 19.87 -8.80
CA ILE A 260 15.46 20.08 -7.44
C ILE A 260 16.29 21.41 -7.36
N ILE A 261 16.21 22.28 -8.37
CA ILE A 261 17.01 23.52 -8.46
C ILE A 261 16.49 24.69 -7.56
N GLU A 262 15.61 24.45 -6.58
CA GLU A 262 15.22 25.44 -5.57
C GLU A 262 15.77 25.13 -4.16
N TYR A 263 16.96 24.52 -4.09
CA TYR A 263 17.40 23.77 -2.92
C TYR A 263 17.64 24.56 -1.61
N PRO A 264 18.39 25.69 -1.56
CA PRO A 264 18.62 26.38 -0.29
C PRO A 264 17.42 27.23 0.15
N SER A 265 16.67 27.79 -0.79
CA SER A 265 15.46 28.60 -0.54
C SER A 265 14.33 27.74 -0.01
N SER A 266 14.01 26.61 -0.67
CA SER A 266 12.96 25.69 -0.20
C SER A 266 13.27 25.12 1.17
N THR A 267 14.50 24.65 1.40
CA THR A 267 14.96 24.12 2.69
C THR A 267 14.88 25.18 3.79
N LYS A 268 15.30 26.43 3.52
CA LYS A 268 15.18 27.54 4.48
C LYS A 268 13.72 27.89 4.78
N ASN A 269 12.86 27.90 3.76
CA ASN A 269 11.43 28.18 3.90
C ASN A 269 10.72 27.10 4.72
N ILE A 270 11.07 25.82 4.51
CA ILE A 270 10.55 24.71 5.32
C ILE A 270 10.99 24.86 6.78
N ILE A 271 12.27 25.19 7.03
CA ILE A 271 12.75 25.46 8.39
C ILE A 271 12.01 26.64 9.03
N ASP A 272 11.74 27.71 8.27
CA ASP A 272 10.96 28.86 8.76
C ASP A 272 9.54 28.45 9.15
N SER A 273 8.86 27.69 8.30
CA SER A 273 7.54 27.11 8.60
C SER A 273 7.56 26.24 9.86
N ILE A 274 8.56 25.37 10.00
CA ILE A 274 8.75 24.51 11.19
C ILE A 274 8.92 25.34 12.48
N ILE A 275 9.64 26.46 12.39
CA ILE A 275 9.93 27.32 13.54
C ILE A 275 8.70 28.07 14.06
N GLU A 276 7.64 28.18 13.26
CA GLU A 276 6.35 28.73 13.66
C GLU A 276 5.55 27.78 14.58
N TYR A 277 5.87 26.48 14.59
CA TYR A 277 5.24 25.53 15.49
C TYR A 277 5.67 25.72 16.95
N PRO A 278 4.82 25.33 17.93
CA PRO A 278 5.16 25.36 19.35
C PRO A 278 6.11 24.20 19.70
N ILE A 279 7.39 24.38 19.36
CA ILE A 279 8.47 23.42 19.63
C ILE A 279 9.34 23.84 20.83
N ASP A 280 10.08 22.86 21.36
CA ASP A 280 11.07 23.10 22.41
C ASP A 280 12.07 24.20 22.03
N LEU A 281 12.42 25.06 23.00
CA LEU A 281 13.28 26.22 22.76
C LEU A 281 14.70 25.83 22.35
N GLU A 282 15.26 24.77 22.97
CA GLU A 282 16.58 24.26 22.61
C GLU A 282 16.56 23.68 21.19
N PHE A 283 15.49 22.96 20.83
CA PHE A 283 15.31 22.46 19.46
C PHE A 283 15.24 23.60 18.44
N LYS A 284 14.44 24.64 18.71
CA LYS A 284 14.30 25.82 17.85
C LYS A 284 15.64 26.53 17.63
N GLN A 285 16.44 26.71 18.69
CA GLN A 285 17.78 27.31 18.58
C GLN A 285 18.71 26.48 17.69
N LYS A 286 18.69 25.15 17.83
CA LYS A 286 19.51 24.25 16.99
C LYS A 286 19.06 24.23 15.53
N LEU A 287 17.76 24.35 15.26
CA LEU A 287 17.25 24.52 13.89
C LEU A 287 17.71 25.84 13.27
N HIS A 288 17.70 26.95 14.03
CA HIS A 288 18.26 28.22 13.56
C HIS A 288 19.76 28.12 13.23
N GLN A 289 20.53 27.40 14.07
CA GLN A 289 21.94 27.15 13.79
C GLN A 289 22.12 26.38 12.48
N LEU A 290 21.41 25.27 12.29
CA LEU A 290 21.47 24.50 11.04
C LEU A 290 21.03 25.32 9.82
N LYS A 291 20.01 26.18 9.98
CA LYS A 291 19.55 27.10 8.92
C LYS A 291 20.65 28.07 8.50
N SER A 292 21.42 28.59 9.46
CA SER A 292 22.49 29.57 9.19
C SER A 292 23.67 28.99 8.40
N GLU A 293 23.87 27.66 8.46
CA GLU A 293 24.91 26.95 7.73
C GLU A 293 24.57 26.77 6.23
N LEU A 294 23.28 26.86 5.87
CA LEU A 294 22.82 26.66 4.50
C LEU A 294 23.20 27.86 3.59
N PRO A 295 23.59 27.61 2.33
CA PRO A 295 23.85 28.67 1.35
C PRO A 295 22.67 29.63 1.19
N ASN A 296 22.95 30.90 0.87
CA ASN A 296 21.88 31.85 0.56
C ASN A 296 21.27 31.56 -0.81
N SER A 297 19.97 31.81 -0.95
CA SER A 297 19.20 31.62 -2.19
C SER A 297 19.76 32.36 -3.41
N ASN A 298 20.60 33.37 -3.18
CA ASN A 298 21.17 34.22 -4.21
C ASN A 298 22.58 33.77 -4.67
N GLN A 299 23.08 32.64 -4.17
CA GLN A 299 24.38 32.09 -4.60
C GLN A 299 24.24 31.36 -5.95
N PRO A 300 25.29 31.39 -6.81
CA PRO A 300 25.35 30.56 -8.02
C PRO A 300 25.14 29.08 -7.72
N LYS A 301 24.49 28.37 -8.65
CA LYS A 301 24.16 26.94 -8.52
C LYS A 301 25.40 26.10 -8.19
N GLU A 302 26.53 26.40 -8.81
CA GLU A 302 27.80 25.68 -8.63
C GLU A 302 28.31 25.74 -7.18
N LYS A 303 28.13 26.89 -6.52
CA LYS A 303 28.52 27.05 -5.11
C LYS A 303 27.60 26.28 -4.17
N CYS A 304 26.32 26.20 -4.50
CA CYS A 304 25.36 25.39 -3.75
C CYS A 304 25.69 23.89 -3.91
N GLU A 305 26.05 23.45 -5.12
CA GLU A 305 26.50 22.08 -5.39
C GLU A 305 27.81 21.74 -4.66
N GLU A 306 28.77 22.66 -4.63
CA GLU A 306 30.03 22.48 -3.90
C GLU A 306 29.81 22.39 -2.39
N TRP A 307 29.01 23.30 -1.82
CA TRP A 307 28.65 23.25 -0.40
C TRP A 307 27.98 21.92 -0.07
N LEU A 308 27.06 21.47 -0.92
CA LEU A 308 26.31 20.24 -0.74
C LEU A 308 27.23 19.01 -0.73
N LYS A 309 28.15 18.91 -1.70
CA LYS A 309 29.14 17.82 -1.78
C LYS A 309 30.00 17.71 -0.51
N ILE A 310 30.36 18.84 0.10
CA ILE A 310 31.26 18.88 1.26
C ILE A 310 30.50 18.75 2.58
N ASN A 311 29.42 19.51 2.74
CA ASN A 311 28.78 19.75 4.03
C ASN A 311 27.46 19.02 4.21
N GLY A 312 26.80 18.61 3.13
CA GLY A 312 25.41 18.23 3.24
C GLY A 312 25.18 16.88 3.93
N GLN A 313 26.02 15.85 3.71
CA GLN A 313 25.90 14.59 4.46
C GLN A 313 26.16 14.80 5.97
N PRO A 314 27.26 15.50 6.39
CA PRO A 314 27.43 15.90 7.78
C PRO A 314 26.26 16.70 8.36
N TRP A 315 25.72 17.66 7.59
CA TRP A 315 24.57 18.48 7.98
C TRP A 315 23.32 17.62 8.18
N GLY A 316 22.99 16.74 7.22
CA GLY A 316 21.83 15.85 7.26
C GLY A 316 21.91 14.87 8.43
N ASN A 317 23.10 14.37 8.75
CA ASN A 317 23.32 13.53 9.92
C ASN A 317 23.13 14.30 11.24
N ARG A 318 23.59 15.56 11.33
CA ARG A 318 23.33 16.42 12.49
C ARG A 318 21.83 16.69 12.64
N PHE A 319 21.17 17.09 11.56
CA PHE A 319 19.73 17.33 11.54
C PHE A 319 18.94 16.09 11.98
N ARG A 320 19.28 14.91 11.45
CA ARG A 320 18.67 13.63 11.84
C ARG A 320 18.80 13.35 13.34
N LYS A 321 19.98 13.57 13.92
CA LYS A 321 20.18 13.38 15.37
C LYS A 321 19.29 14.29 16.20
N LEU A 322 19.03 15.51 15.73
CA LEU A 322 18.11 16.43 16.42
C LEU A 322 16.67 15.94 16.36
N ILE A 323 16.16 15.59 15.18
CA ILE A 323 14.76 15.14 15.04
C ILE A 323 14.51 13.83 15.80
N ILE A 324 15.49 12.91 15.83
CA ILE A 324 15.41 11.71 16.69
C ILE A 324 15.30 12.13 18.16
N LYS A 325 16.19 13.02 18.64
CA LYS A 325 16.21 13.45 20.04
C LYS A 325 14.92 14.16 20.47
N TYR A 326 14.43 15.11 19.68
CA TYR A 326 13.33 16.00 20.10
C TYR A 326 11.95 15.53 19.66
N ARG A 327 11.87 14.70 18.61
CA ARG A 327 10.60 14.30 17.98
C ARG A 327 10.42 12.78 17.90
N ASN A 328 11.46 12.00 18.22
CA ASN A 328 11.41 10.53 18.21
C ASN A 328 10.96 9.95 16.86
N ILE A 329 11.46 10.50 15.75
CA ILE A 329 11.16 10.09 14.36
C ILE A 329 12.45 9.96 13.54
N CYS A 330 12.36 9.36 12.36
CA CYS A 330 13.46 9.10 11.44
C CYS A 330 14.51 8.17 12.04
N HIS A 331 14.10 7.09 12.69
CA HIS A 331 14.99 6.03 13.13
C HIS A 331 15.53 5.24 11.92
N ASP A 332 16.75 4.72 12.06
CA ASP A 332 17.26 3.73 11.12
C ASP A 332 16.87 2.37 11.67
N TRP A 333 15.71 1.87 11.25
CA TRP A 333 15.22 0.58 11.71
C TRP A 333 16.06 -0.57 11.15
N GLN A 334 16.87 -0.37 10.11
CA GLN A 334 17.72 -1.42 9.53
C GLN A 334 16.94 -2.69 9.17
N PHE A 335 15.76 -2.54 8.56
CA PHE A 335 14.99 -3.69 8.08
C PHE A 335 15.84 -4.54 7.13
N ASN A 336 15.71 -5.86 7.16
CA ASN A 336 16.26 -6.73 6.11
C ASN A 336 15.31 -6.78 4.90
N ASP A 337 15.65 -7.56 3.88
CA ASP A 337 14.82 -7.67 2.67
C ASP A 337 13.45 -8.30 2.96
N GLU A 338 13.42 -9.34 3.79
CA GLU A 338 12.18 -10.02 4.18
C GLU A 338 11.22 -9.09 4.94
N GLN A 339 11.76 -8.27 5.85
CA GLN A 339 11.01 -7.26 6.62
C GLN A 339 10.48 -6.14 5.72
N ARG A 340 11.29 -5.65 4.77
CA ARG A 340 10.82 -4.65 3.78
C ARG A 340 9.68 -5.21 2.94
N PHE A 341 9.81 -6.45 2.47
CA PHE A 341 8.76 -7.13 1.72
C PHE A 341 7.50 -7.29 2.57
N ALA A 342 7.62 -7.78 3.80
CA ALA A 342 6.48 -7.96 4.70
C ALA A 342 5.77 -6.63 5.03
N LEU A 343 6.52 -5.54 5.24
CA LEU A 343 5.96 -4.20 5.46
C LEU A 343 5.15 -3.71 4.25
N ARG A 344 5.62 -3.98 3.02
CA ARG A 344 4.91 -3.66 1.79
C ARG A 344 3.59 -4.44 1.70
N GLU A 345 3.65 -5.76 1.86
CA GLU A 345 2.46 -6.63 1.82
C GLU A 345 1.45 -6.23 2.91
N TYR A 346 1.93 -5.92 4.12
CA TYR A 346 1.11 -5.46 5.23
C TYR A 346 0.43 -4.13 4.91
N PHE A 347 1.17 -3.13 4.40
CA PHE A 347 0.61 -1.82 4.09
C PHE A 347 -0.42 -1.90 2.96
N TYR A 348 -0.12 -2.65 1.90
CA TYR A 348 -1.06 -2.93 0.82
C TYR A 348 -2.34 -3.59 1.33
N ALA A 349 -2.22 -4.67 2.12
CA ALA A 349 -3.38 -5.39 2.64
C ALA A 349 -4.24 -4.54 3.60
N ASN A 350 -3.62 -3.69 4.43
CA ASN A 350 -4.34 -2.69 5.24
C ASN A 350 -5.10 -1.69 4.33
N GLY A 351 -4.46 -1.23 3.25
CA GLY A 351 -5.08 -0.32 2.28
C GLY A 351 -6.29 -0.94 1.59
N LEU A 352 -6.18 -2.19 1.12
CA LEU A 352 -7.30 -2.92 0.53
C LEU A 352 -8.44 -3.16 1.55
N LEU A 353 -8.12 -3.55 2.78
CA LEU A 353 -9.11 -3.69 3.85
C LEU A 353 -9.84 -2.38 4.13
N PHE A 354 -9.10 -1.27 4.18
CA PHE A 354 -9.69 0.06 4.34
C PHE A 354 -10.58 0.45 3.15
N ASN A 355 -10.16 0.19 1.92
CA ASN A 355 -10.98 0.45 0.73
C ASN A 355 -12.26 -0.39 0.74
N CYS A 356 -12.17 -1.66 1.16
CA CYS A 356 -13.34 -2.52 1.33
C CYS A 356 -14.29 -1.97 2.39
N LEU A 357 -13.78 -1.50 3.53
CA LEU A 357 -14.58 -0.84 4.57
C LEU A 357 -15.26 0.42 4.05
N ASN A 358 -14.63 1.19 3.17
CA ASN A 358 -15.19 2.44 2.65
C ASN A 358 -15.90 2.29 1.29
N SER A 359 -16.11 1.06 0.83
CA SER A 359 -16.93 0.76 -0.34
C SER A 359 -18.43 0.75 0.02
N ASP A 360 -19.30 0.59 -0.99
CA ASP A 360 -20.75 0.45 -0.82
C ASP A 360 -21.17 -0.93 -0.23
N CYS A 361 -20.46 -1.42 0.79
CA CYS A 361 -20.76 -2.68 1.48
C CYS A 361 -21.54 -2.44 2.79
N TYR A 362 -22.38 -3.41 3.16
CA TYR A 362 -22.95 -3.44 4.51
C TYR A 362 -21.95 -4.10 5.47
N VAL A 363 -21.56 -3.36 6.49
CA VAL A 363 -20.74 -3.81 7.63
C VAL A 363 -21.38 -3.27 8.91
N SER A 364 -21.41 -4.08 9.96
CA SER A 364 -21.90 -3.64 11.27
C SER A 364 -21.02 -2.52 11.84
N ARG A 365 -21.60 -1.69 12.70
CA ARG A 365 -20.86 -0.57 13.32
C ARG A 365 -19.76 -1.08 14.23
N GLU A 366 -20.04 -2.18 14.92
CA GLU A 366 -19.14 -2.85 15.85
C GLU A 366 -17.89 -3.36 15.11
N VAL A 367 -18.07 -4.12 14.01
CA VAL A 367 -16.96 -4.63 13.20
C VAL A 367 -16.17 -3.49 12.54
N ARG A 368 -16.85 -2.47 12.02
CA ARG A 368 -16.18 -1.30 11.45
C ARG A 368 -15.30 -0.61 12.49
N GLN A 369 -15.83 -0.34 13.67
CA GLN A 369 -15.10 0.33 14.74
C GLN A 369 -13.92 -0.52 15.22
N GLU A 370 -14.13 -1.83 15.41
CA GLU A 370 -13.06 -2.78 15.78
C GLU A 370 -11.90 -2.75 14.78
N ILE A 371 -12.20 -2.83 13.48
CA ILE A 371 -11.16 -2.80 12.45
C ILE A 371 -10.47 -1.43 12.44
N GLU A 372 -11.22 -0.32 12.34
CA GLU A 372 -10.63 1.04 12.31
C GLU A 372 -9.74 1.31 13.54
N ASP A 373 -10.13 0.84 14.71
CA ASP A 373 -9.37 1.03 15.94
C ASP A 373 -8.09 0.19 15.94
N THR A 374 -8.09 -1.00 15.34
CA THR A 374 -7.00 -1.98 15.44
C THR A 374 -6.09 -2.07 14.22
N LEU A 375 -6.39 -1.38 13.12
CA LEU A 375 -5.48 -1.25 11.97
C LEU A 375 -4.14 -0.61 12.38
N LEU A 376 -3.05 -1.16 11.85
CA LEU A 376 -1.67 -0.71 12.10
C LEU A 376 -1.25 -0.76 13.59
N LEU A 377 -1.75 -1.75 14.35
CA LEU A 377 -1.32 -2.03 15.72
C LEU A 377 -0.50 -3.31 15.81
N SER A 378 0.37 -3.38 16.81
CA SER A 378 1.02 -4.63 17.19
C SER A 378 0.02 -5.59 17.84
N ILE A 379 0.29 -6.90 17.77
CA ILE A 379 -0.56 -7.95 18.37
C ILE A 379 -0.81 -7.68 19.85
N ALA A 380 0.24 -7.28 20.59
CA ALA A 380 0.13 -6.96 22.00
C ALA A 380 -0.86 -5.81 22.29
N GLU A 381 -0.93 -4.78 21.44
CA GLU A 381 -1.89 -3.69 21.62
C GLU A 381 -3.31 -4.07 21.20
N ILE A 382 -3.44 -4.98 20.23
CA ILE A 382 -4.75 -5.55 19.85
C ILE A 382 -5.32 -6.38 21.01
N GLU A 383 -4.52 -7.30 21.57
CA GLU A 383 -4.92 -8.16 22.70
C GLU A 383 -5.28 -7.34 23.95
N LYS A 384 -4.53 -6.28 24.23
CA LYS A 384 -4.80 -5.36 25.35
C LYS A 384 -6.15 -4.65 25.21
N ARG A 385 -6.58 -4.33 23.99
CA ARG A 385 -7.89 -3.71 23.74
C ARG A 385 -9.02 -4.72 23.87
N ASN A 386 -8.82 -5.93 23.36
CA ASN A 386 -9.81 -7.00 23.48
C ASN A 386 -10.08 -7.36 24.94
N THR A 387 -9.05 -7.31 25.80
CA THR A 387 -9.19 -7.54 27.25
C THR A 387 -9.80 -6.36 28.01
N ALA A 388 -9.71 -5.13 27.50
CA ALA A 388 -10.32 -3.94 28.12
C ALA A 388 -11.81 -3.76 27.77
N ASN A 389 -12.28 -4.41 26.71
CA ASN A 389 -13.68 -4.39 26.26
C ASN A 389 -14.52 -5.57 26.81
N LEU A 390 -13.90 -6.50 27.55
CA LEU A 390 -14.52 -7.57 28.32
C LEU A 390 -14.74 -7.13 29.77
#